data_AF-A0A7C3PEY7-F1
#
_entry.id   AF-A0A7C3PEY7-F1
#
_cell.length_a   1.000
_cell.length_b   1.000
_cell.length_c   1.000
_cell.angle_alpha   90.00
_cell.angle_beta   90.00
_cell.angle_gamma   90.00
#
_symmetry.space_group_name_H-M   'P 1'
#
loop_
_entity.id
_entity.type
_entity.pdbx_description
1 polymer ?
#
loop_
_entity_poly.entity_id
_entity_poly.type
_entity_poly.pdbx_seq_one_letter_code
_entity_poly.pdbx_strand_id
1 'polypeptide(L)'
;MKKVLEIWVFGDHRNHPQDRLTAQVLAQACGLSETGRVTAILLGHPVEEIAKEYLRHGAHRVLLVDHPELAFYRTDLFSEIINDLVEEHHPDIFLFGASEFGKELAPRIAKRLGVGLTADCVSLEWDQEKEGLIASSPAFGGHFLARIAWSPKRPYMATVSPGTFAERPDHKTAPGEIIRVKKNLNQMASKIKVISSVREPHATTKLEEAKIVVTGGRGVKGPEGFNYVRELASLLGGEVGATRPAVDSHWTSHEQLIGQTGKAIKAELLITCGTSGAVQYTAGIRGARTVVAINRDPHAPIFKMADFGVVADALTFLPAFIAEVKGHLFREITDLYRTPVSSGGDQKAISFGQRIKKMREDRKMSLEGLAEKTGQPPEFIEEVESDRLTPPVSFLLQLSQALGIDPSHFLTEQEKMQIDGKRQEAFVKRTQNYSYRTLTPGAADKHLRSFMVTIEPKEKHKIVEYKHPGEEFIFVYRGELELTLGNKVHHLKQGETIHFDSETKHKLRNLSDERCELIVTLYTP
;
A
#
# COMPACT_ATOMS: atom_id res chain seq x y z
N MET A 1 7.89 26.40 44.50
CA MET A 1 7.05 25.50 43.68
C MET A 1 7.98 24.79 42.70
N LYS A 2 7.86 23.45 42.54
CA LYS A 2 8.65 22.73 41.51
C LYS A 2 8.23 23.26 40.13
N LYS A 3 9.20 23.56 39.26
CA LYS A 3 8.93 24.02 37.89
C LYS A 3 8.21 22.90 37.12
N VAL A 4 7.09 23.22 36.50
CA VAL A 4 6.39 22.32 35.56
C VAL A 4 7.18 22.31 34.26
N LEU A 5 7.65 21.14 33.84
CA LEU A 5 8.41 21.00 32.59
C LEU A 5 7.47 20.96 31.39
N GLU A 6 7.77 21.75 30.37
CA GLU A 6 7.13 21.65 29.07
C GLU A 6 7.90 20.69 28.16
N ILE A 7 7.35 19.50 27.95
CA ILE A 7 7.99 18.41 27.20
C ILE A 7 7.27 18.25 25.88
N TRP A 8 7.96 18.55 24.80
CA TRP A 8 7.42 18.43 23.45
C TRP A 8 7.79 17.10 22.81
N VAL A 9 6.87 16.55 22.03
CA VAL A 9 7.09 15.36 21.20
C VAL A 9 6.67 15.67 19.78
N PHE A 10 7.55 15.47 18.81
CA PHE A 10 7.18 15.57 17.40
C PHE A 10 6.38 14.33 16.97
N GLY A 11 5.18 14.56 16.44
CA GLY A 11 4.30 13.53 15.93
C GLY A 11 4.59 13.18 14.48
N ASP A 12 5.33 12.09 14.27
CA ASP A 12 5.49 11.49 12.94
C ASP A 12 4.29 10.59 12.64
N HIS A 13 3.51 10.95 11.62
CA HIS A 13 2.22 10.31 11.30
C HIS A 13 2.17 9.60 9.95
N ARG A 14 3.22 9.70 9.12
CA ARG A 14 3.16 9.25 7.72
C ARG A 14 3.00 7.75 7.53
N ASN A 15 3.47 6.98 8.52
CA ASN A 15 3.33 5.52 8.54
C ASN A 15 2.26 5.07 9.54
N HIS A 16 1.36 5.96 9.95
CA HIS A 16 0.22 5.60 10.79
C HIS A 16 -0.75 4.68 10.00
N PRO A 17 -1.33 3.63 10.62
CA PRO A 17 -1.13 3.19 12.01
C PRO A 17 0.03 2.20 12.22
N GLN A 18 0.79 1.87 11.18
CA GLN A 18 1.83 0.83 11.24
C GLN A 18 3.04 1.22 12.10
N ASP A 19 3.38 2.51 12.15
CA ASP A 19 4.45 3.04 13.00
C ASP A 19 3.90 3.56 14.32
N ARG A 20 4.32 2.90 15.41
CA ARG A 20 3.93 3.20 16.79
C ARG A 20 4.99 4.03 17.53
N LEU A 21 6.05 4.48 16.85
CA LEU A 21 7.18 5.17 17.48
C LEU A 21 6.75 6.42 18.25
N THR A 22 5.89 7.27 17.67
CA THR A 22 5.42 8.48 18.36
C THR A 22 4.75 8.14 19.70
N ALA A 23 3.97 7.07 19.78
CA ALA A 23 3.32 6.64 21.03
C ALA A 23 4.34 6.17 22.08
N GLN A 24 5.43 5.53 21.64
CA GLN A 24 6.56 5.15 22.52
C GLN A 24 7.29 6.39 23.04
N VAL A 25 7.51 7.40 22.19
CA VAL A 25 8.15 8.66 22.60
C VAL A 25 7.27 9.45 23.56
N LEU A 26 5.95 9.48 23.33
CA LEU A 26 4.98 10.05 24.28
C LEU A 26 5.04 9.35 25.64
N ALA A 27 5.09 8.02 25.64
CA ALA A 27 5.23 7.25 26.87
C ALA A 27 6.49 7.65 27.66
N GLN A 28 7.62 7.80 26.97
CA GLN A 28 8.87 8.23 27.59
C GLN A 28 8.81 9.69 28.06
N ALA A 29 8.23 10.59 27.27
CA ALA A 29 8.04 11.99 27.65
C ALA A 29 7.26 12.12 28.96
N CYS A 30 6.18 11.36 29.09
CA CYS A 30 5.38 11.35 30.32
C CYS A 30 6.09 10.66 31.50
N GLY A 31 7.12 9.85 31.26
CA GLY A 31 7.94 9.20 32.30
C GLY A 31 9.06 10.10 32.84
N LEU A 32 9.41 11.19 32.14
CA LEU A 32 10.50 12.08 32.53
C LEU A 32 10.20 12.93 33.76
N SER A 33 8.93 13.28 33.99
CA SER A 33 8.52 14.11 35.12
C SER A 33 7.07 13.87 35.50
N GLU A 34 6.82 13.60 36.79
CA GLU A 34 5.47 13.41 37.33
C GLU A 34 4.59 14.66 37.17
N THR A 35 5.21 15.85 37.17
CA THR A 35 4.51 17.14 37.04
C THR A 35 4.73 17.79 35.67
N GLY A 36 5.36 17.09 34.72
CA GLY A 36 5.64 17.62 33.39
C GLY A 36 4.40 17.61 32.50
N ARG A 37 4.20 18.66 31.71
CA ARG A 37 3.16 18.70 30.69
C ARG A 37 3.72 18.24 29.36
N VAL A 38 3.14 17.17 28.82
CA VAL A 38 3.52 16.60 27.52
C VAL A 38 2.65 17.18 26.41
N THR A 39 3.29 17.84 25.45
CA THR A 39 2.65 18.43 24.27
C THR A 39 3.13 17.76 23.00
N ALA A 40 2.22 17.21 22.19
CA ALA A 40 2.57 16.69 20.86
C ALA A 40 2.50 17.82 19.81
N ILE A 41 3.46 17.87 18.89
CA ILE A 41 3.44 18.75 17.72
C ILE A 41 3.08 17.92 16.50
N LEU A 42 1.95 18.22 15.85
CA LEU A 42 1.46 17.48 14.70
C LEU A 42 1.23 18.42 13.52
N LEU A 43 1.98 18.17 12.43
CA LEU A 43 1.92 18.92 11.17
C LEU A 43 1.49 17.96 10.05
N GLY A 44 0.45 18.29 9.30
CA GLY A 44 0.00 17.43 8.20
C GLY A 44 -1.34 17.84 7.60
N HIS A 45 -1.93 16.94 6.80
CA HIS A 45 -3.30 17.04 6.32
C HIS A 45 -3.80 15.71 5.73
N PRO A 46 -5.04 15.29 6.00
CA PRO A 46 -5.84 15.58 7.20
C PRO A 46 -5.33 14.74 8.39
N VAL A 47 -5.14 15.34 9.57
CA VAL A 47 -4.48 14.64 10.70
C VAL A 47 -5.19 14.77 12.06
N GLU A 48 -6.44 15.24 12.06
CA GLU A 48 -7.24 15.42 13.28
C GLU A 48 -7.44 14.13 14.08
N GLU A 49 -7.70 12.99 13.44
CA GLU A 49 -7.90 11.71 14.14
C GLU A 49 -6.61 11.22 14.82
N ILE A 50 -5.46 11.52 14.21
CA ILE A 50 -4.14 11.19 14.75
C ILE A 50 -3.84 12.06 15.98
N ALA A 51 -4.26 13.34 15.97
CA ALA A 51 -4.18 14.20 17.15
C ALA A 51 -4.96 13.61 18.33
N LYS A 52 -6.18 13.12 18.10
CA LYS A 52 -7.00 12.46 19.13
C LYS A 52 -6.33 11.20 19.66
N GLU A 53 -5.67 10.43 18.81
CA GLU A 53 -4.89 9.27 19.22
C GLU A 53 -3.72 9.65 20.14
N TYR A 54 -2.96 10.69 19.83
CA TYR A 54 -1.86 11.12 20.69
C TYR A 54 -2.33 11.53 22.09
N LEU A 55 -3.52 12.14 22.22
CA LEU A 55 -4.14 12.40 23.52
C LEU A 55 -4.40 11.10 24.29
N ARG A 56 -4.97 10.09 23.62
CA ARG A 56 -5.24 8.76 24.21
C ARG A 56 -3.98 8.03 24.66
N HIS A 57 -2.83 8.32 24.06
CA HIS A 57 -1.53 7.73 24.39
C HIS A 57 -0.64 8.59 25.32
N GLY A 58 -1.20 9.64 25.93
CA GLY A 58 -0.56 10.36 27.03
C GLY A 58 -0.15 11.81 26.75
N ALA A 59 -0.41 12.34 25.55
CA ALA A 59 -0.28 13.78 25.33
C ALA A 59 -1.36 14.52 26.13
N HIS A 60 -0.97 15.56 26.87
CA HIS A 60 -1.90 16.44 27.57
C HIS A 60 -2.46 17.50 26.62
N ARG A 61 -1.67 17.86 25.60
CA ARG A 61 -1.98 18.84 24.58
C ARG A 61 -1.45 18.40 23.22
N VAL A 62 -2.15 18.72 22.14
CA VAL A 62 -1.63 18.64 20.77
C VAL A 62 -1.64 20.04 20.15
N LEU A 63 -0.49 20.52 19.70
CA LEU A 63 -0.41 21.65 18.77
C LEU A 63 -0.58 21.11 17.36
N LEU A 64 -1.73 21.41 16.76
CA LEU A 64 -2.14 20.89 15.47
C LEU A 64 -2.04 21.99 14.40
N VAL A 65 -1.20 21.77 13.39
CA VAL A 65 -1.19 22.56 12.16
C VAL A 65 -1.69 21.66 11.03
N ASP A 66 -3.00 21.72 10.78
CA ASP A 66 -3.64 20.98 9.69
C ASP A 66 -3.77 21.90 8.47
N HIS A 67 -3.05 21.59 7.39
CA HIS A 67 -3.07 22.39 6.17
C HIS A 67 -2.68 21.56 4.93
N PRO A 68 -3.39 21.66 3.78
CA PRO A 68 -3.13 20.86 2.58
C PRO A 68 -1.68 20.86 2.08
N GLU A 69 -0.99 22.01 2.17
CA GLU A 69 0.45 22.11 1.85
C GLU A 69 1.37 21.19 2.68
N LEU A 70 0.91 20.72 3.83
CA LEU A 70 1.63 19.82 4.72
C LEU A 70 1.28 18.34 4.48
N ALA A 71 0.43 18.02 3.50
CA ALA A 71 0.11 16.64 3.12
C ALA A 71 1.36 15.84 2.72
N PHE A 72 2.34 16.51 2.12
CA PHE A 72 3.64 15.93 1.82
C PHE A 72 4.72 16.58 2.68
N TYR A 73 5.58 15.74 3.26
CA TYR A 73 6.71 16.20 4.04
C TYR A 73 7.71 16.99 3.18
N ARG A 74 8.02 18.20 3.63
CA ARG A 74 9.08 19.05 3.10
C ARG A 74 9.88 19.58 4.26
N THR A 75 11.13 19.16 4.35
CA THR A 75 11.94 19.37 5.54
C THR A 75 12.12 20.84 5.89
N ASP A 76 12.24 21.72 4.90
CA ASP A 76 12.39 23.16 5.10
C ASP A 76 11.13 23.79 5.70
N LEU A 77 9.97 23.50 5.12
CA LEU A 77 8.67 23.99 5.60
C LEU A 77 8.35 23.47 7.02
N PHE A 78 8.55 22.17 7.25
CA PHE A 78 8.34 21.57 8.58
C PHE A 78 9.30 22.17 9.61
N SER A 79 10.58 22.34 9.25
CA SER A 79 11.55 22.98 10.15
C SER A 79 11.13 24.41 10.48
N GLU A 80 10.71 25.21 9.51
CA GLU A 80 10.30 26.61 9.74
C GLU A 80 9.11 26.72 10.69
N ILE A 81 8.04 25.97 10.44
CA ILE A 81 6.85 25.95 11.31
C ILE A 81 7.21 25.52 12.73
N ILE A 82 8.04 24.47 12.87
CA ILE A 82 8.43 23.98 14.20
C ILE A 82 9.26 25.02 14.94
N ASN A 83 10.18 25.71 14.27
CA ASN A 83 10.98 26.76 14.91
C ASN A 83 10.11 27.93 15.37
N ASP A 84 9.16 28.39 14.55
CA ASP A 84 8.19 29.41 14.96
C ASP A 84 7.40 28.98 16.21
N LEU A 85 6.97 27.72 16.27
CA LEU A 85 6.26 27.18 17.43
C LEU A 85 7.15 27.14 18.68
N VAL A 86 8.41 26.72 18.54
CA VAL A 86 9.36 26.68 19.67
C VAL A 86 9.68 28.08 20.17
N GLU A 87 9.81 29.06 19.29
CA GLU A 87 10.00 30.48 19.65
C GLU A 87 8.76 31.08 20.31
N GLU A 88 7.56 30.64 19.95
CA GLU A 88 6.29 31.13 20.52
C GLU A 88 5.99 30.53 21.90
N HIS A 89 6.38 29.27 22.14
CA HIS A 89 5.95 28.51 23.32
C HIS A 89 7.08 28.09 24.27
N HIS A 90 8.35 28.23 23.88
CA HIS A 90 9.54 28.01 24.71
C HIS A 90 9.55 26.69 25.51
N PRO A 91 9.47 25.51 24.87
CA PRO A 91 9.54 24.22 25.57
C PRO A 91 10.87 24.01 26.30
N ASP A 92 10.84 23.20 27.36
CA ASP A 92 12.05 22.82 28.10
C ASP A 92 12.77 21.64 27.45
N ILE A 93 12.02 20.69 26.89
CA ILE A 93 12.52 19.46 26.26
C ILE A 93 11.76 19.26 24.95
N PHE A 94 12.45 18.78 23.90
CA PHE A 94 11.80 18.43 22.63
C PHE A 94 12.33 17.11 22.07
N LEU A 95 11.47 16.10 22.05
CA LEU A 95 11.79 14.74 21.66
C LEU A 95 11.25 14.40 20.27
N PHE A 96 11.99 13.56 19.57
CA PHE A 96 11.63 13.02 18.26
C PHE A 96 11.80 11.50 18.29
N GLY A 97 11.03 10.77 17.47
CA GLY A 97 11.39 9.39 17.16
C GLY A 97 12.64 9.37 16.27
N ALA A 98 13.56 8.43 16.48
CA ALA A 98 14.74 8.26 15.63
C ALA A 98 14.42 7.48 14.33
N SER A 99 13.29 7.81 13.69
CA SER A 99 12.99 7.40 12.32
C SER A 99 13.95 8.08 11.34
N GLU A 100 14.02 7.61 10.08
CA GLU A 100 14.80 8.29 9.02
C GLU A 100 14.51 9.79 8.96
N PHE A 101 13.26 10.15 9.18
CA PHE A 101 12.83 11.53 9.16
C PHE A 101 13.11 12.30 10.44
N GLY A 102 12.95 11.68 11.62
CA GLY A 102 13.37 12.34 12.86
C GLY A 102 14.88 12.56 12.90
N LYS A 103 15.67 11.62 12.35
CA LYS A 103 17.12 11.74 12.14
C LYS A 103 17.48 12.86 11.15
N GLU A 104 16.58 13.23 10.23
CA GLU A 104 16.78 14.37 9.32
C GLU A 104 16.31 15.71 9.93
N LEU A 105 15.13 15.72 10.56
CA LEU A 105 14.44 16.93 10.99
C LEU A 105 15.01 17.49 12.29
N ALA A 106 15.25 16.64 13.29
CA ALA A 106 15.76 17.06 14.60
C ALA A 106 17.09 17.84 14.52
N PRO A 107 18.14 17.41 13.77
CA PRO A 107 19.39 18.16 13.72
C PRO A 107 19.25 19.52 13.05
N ARG A 108 18.34 19.68 12.09
CA ARG A 108 18.07 20.97 11.44
C ARG A 108 17.42 21.96 12.41
N ILE A 109 16.45 21.49 13.20
CA ILE A 109 15.81 22.30 14.25
C ILE A 109 16.84 22.67 15.33
N ALA A 110 17.59 21.70 15.85
CA ALA A 110 18.61 21.94 16.88
C ALA A 110 19.64 22.99 16.43
N LYS A 111 20.11 22.88 15.17
CA LYS A 111 21.05 23.85 14.60
C LYS A 111 20.45 25.25 14.47
N ARG A 112 19.18 25.38 14.08
CA ARG A 112 18.52 26.70 13.93
C ARG A 112 18.29 27.37 15.29
N LEU A 113 17.92 26.59 16.30
CA LEU A 113 17.74 27.06 17.68
C LEU A 113 19.08 27.32 18.41
N GLY A 114 20.19 26.81 17.88
CA GLY A 114 21.51 26.91 18.52
C GLY A 114 21.59 26.10 19.82
N VAL A 115 20.90 24.96 19.88
CA VAL A 115 20.91 24.00 21.00
C VAL A 115 21.57 22.70 20.58
N GLY A 116 21.88 21.83 21.54
CA GLY A 116 22.44 20.52 21.23
C GLY A 116 21.35 19.49 20.88
N LEU A 117 21.74 18.42 20.18
CA LEU A 117 20.92 17.23 19.88
C LEU A 117 21.68 15.94 20.26
N THR A 118 21.02 15.02 20.97
CA THR A 118 21.54 13.67 21.27
C THR A 118 20.72 12.70 20.45
N ALA A 119 21.38 11.94 19.59
CA ALA A 119 20.74 11.06 18.64
C ALA A 119 20.59 9.65 19.20
N ASP A 120 19.53 8.96 18.80
CA ASP A 120 19.32 7.52 18.96
C ASP A 120 19.37 7.06 20.41
N CYS A 121 18.72 7.83 21.29
CA CYS A 121 18.73 7.60 22.73
C CYS A 121 17.90 6.36 23.10
N VAL A 122 18.48 5.53 23.97
CA VAL A 122 17.84 4.34 24.56
C VAL A 122 17.41 4.57 26.02
N SER A 123 17.85 5.66 26.65
CA SER A 123 17.38 6.12 27.95
C SER A 123 17.38 7.63 28.00
N LEU A 124 16.37 8.21 28.66
CA LEU A 124 16.28 9.63 28.97
C LEU A 124 15.86 9.79 30.44
N GLU A 125 16.62 10.57 31.20
CA GLU A 125 16.40 10.80 32.63
C GLU A 125 16.43 12.31 32.92
N TRP A 126 15.53 12.80 33.77
CA TRP A 126 15.60 14.19 34.25
C TRP A 126 16.41 14.25 35.56
N ASP A 127 17.54 14.96 35.53
CA ASP A 127 18.34 15.28 36.70
C ASP A 127 17.72 16.49 37.42
N GLN A 128 17.08 16.25 38.57
CA GLN A 128 16.44 17.29 39.37
C GLN A 128 17.43 18.26 40.01
N GLU A 129 18.65 17.83 40.31
CA GLU A 129 19.65 18.69 40.97
C GLU A 129 20.29 19.65 39.97
N LYS A 130 20.56 19.17 38.76
CA LYS A 130 21.19 19.98 37.68
C LYS A 130 20.19 20.65 36.75
N GLU A 131 18.89 20.39 36.91
CA GLU A 131 17.82 20.78 35.99
C GLU A 131 18.16 20.50 34.52
N GLY A 132 18.61 19.27 34.27
CA GLY A 132 19.14 18.84 32.99
C GLY A 132 18.57 17.49 32.55
N LEU A 133 18.44 17.31 31.24
CA LEU A 133 18.17 16.00 30.67
C LEU A 133 19.50 15.20 30.61
N ILE A 134 19.48 13.93 31.00
CA ILE A 134 20.58 12.99 30.79
C ILE A 134 20.09 12.01 29.74
N ALA A 135 20.78 11.98 28.60
CA ALA A 135 20.43 11.10 27.49
C ALA A 135 21.51 10.04 27.33
N SER A 136 21.09 8.76 27.26
CA SER A 136 22.00 7.65 27.01
C SER A 136 21.84 7.16 25.58
N SER A 137 22.93 7.17 24.82
CA SER A 137 22.95 6.81 23.39
C SER A 137 24.06 5.78 23.12
N PRO A 138 23.77 4.70 22.37
CA PRO A 138 24.79 3.77 21.91
C PRO A 138 25.76 4.45 20.92
N ALA A 139 27.05 4.28 21.13
CA ALA A 139 28.11 4.81 20.26
C ALA A 139 29.04 3.68 19.78
N PHE A 140 29.79 3.95 18.70
CA PHE A 140 30.73 3.00 18.08
C PHE A 140 30.10 1.63 17.80
N GLY A 141 28.99 1.60 17.06
CA GLY A 141 28.30 0.34 16.72
C GLY A 141 27.66 -0.38 17.91
N GLY A 142 27.43 0.32 19.03
CA GLY A 142 26.82 -0.23 20.23
C GLY A 142 27.81 -0.72 21.29
N HIS A 143 29.11 -0.60 21.06
CA HIS A 143 30.14 -1.02 22.02
C HIS A 143 30.24 -0.11 23.26
N PHE A 144 29.81 1.14 23.15
CA PHE A 144 29.77 2.07 24.27
C PHE A 144 28.36 2.61 24.45
N LEU A 145 27.96 2.80 25.71
CA LEU A 145 26.79 3.59 26.06
C LEU A 145 27.26 4.95 26.58
N ALA A 146 27.11 5.99 25.77
CA ALA A 146 27.49 7.34 26.15
C ALA A 146 26.34 7.99 26.94
N ARG A 147 26.61 8.44 28.16
CA ARG A 147 25.70 9.29 28.94
C ARG A 147 26.06 10.75 28.70
N ILE A 148 25.15 11.48 28.08
CA ILE A 148 25.38 12.85 27.62
C ILE A 148 24.47 13.77 28.43
N ALA A 149 25.08 14.74 29.11
CA ALA A 149 24.39 15.81 29.84
C ALA A 149 24.50 17.14 29.07
N TRP A 150 23.48 17.99 29.18
CA TRP A 150 23.29 19.13 28.28
C TRP A 150 23.95 20.45 28.68
N SER A 151 24.11 21.28 27.66
CA SER A 151 24.49 22.70 27.66
C SER A 151 23.34 23.60 28.18
N PRO A 152 23.61 24.80 28.73
CA PRO A 152 22.63 25.65 29.42
C PRO A 152 21.40 26.16 28.62
N LYS A 153 21.34 25.97 27.29
CA LYS A 153 20.23 26.46 26.45
C LYS A 153 19.15 25.41 26.24
N ARG A 154 17.88 25.84 26.34
CA ARG A 154 16.67 25.04 26.09
C ARG A 154 16.08 25.35 24.70
N PRO A 155 15.30 24.42 24.09
CA PRO A 155 14.94 23.10 24.60
C PRO A 155 16.11 22.10 24.57
N TYR A 156 16.13 21.16 25.52
CA TYR A 156 16.98 19.97 25.41
C TYR A 156 16.38 19.02 24.37
N MET A 157 17.13 18.65 23.33
CA MET A 157 16.59 17.88 22.21
C MET A 157 17.17 16.48 22.13
N ALA A 158 16.33 15.46 21.95
CA ALA A 158 16.80 14.10 21.73
C ALA A 158 15.97 13.36 20.67
N THR A 159 16.61 12.48 19.91
CA THR A 159 15.88 11.45 19.14
C THR A 159 15.88 10.15 19.91
N VAL A 160 14.75 9.43 19.92
CA VAL A 160 14.52 8.22 20.71
C VAL A 160 14.51 6.99 19.81
N SER A 161 15.34 6.00 20.14
CA SER A 161 15.47 4.77 19.36
C SER A 161 14.14 4.00 19.31
N PRO A 162 13.73 3.49 18.13
CA PRO A 162 12.52 2.68 18.02
C PRO A 162 12.59 1.40 18.85
N GLY A 163 11.44 0.98 19.39
CA GLY A 163 11.29 -0.29 20.12
C GLY A 163 11.93 -0.30 21.51
N THR A 164 12.52 0.81 21.95
CA THR A 164 13.16 0.92 23.27
C THR A 164 12.12 1.05 24.39
N PHE A 165 11.05 1.78 24.13
CA PHE A 165 9.99 2.06 25.11
C PHE A 165 8.68 1.41 24.68
N ALA A 166 7.91 0.92 25.65
CA ALA A 166 6.55 0.47 25.41
C ALA A 166 5.62 1.68 25.33
N GLU A 167 4.68 1.67 24.39
CA GLU A 167 3.62 2.66 24.35
C GLU A 167 2.70 2.55 25.58
N ARG A 168 2.08 3.66 25.96
CA ARG A 168 1.03 3.65 26.99
C ARG A 168 -0.25 3.02 26.43
N PRO A 169 -1.06 2.36 27.27
CA PRO A 169 -2.38 1.87 26.87
C PRO A 169 -3.24 2.99 26.26
N ASP A 170 -4.12 2.64 25.33
CA ASP A 170 -5.13 3.56 24.82
C ASP A 170 -6.13 3.92 25.93
N HIS A 171 -6.04 5.17 26.41
CA HIS A 171 -6.99 5.74 27.35
C HIS A 171 -8.10 6.49 26.61
N LYS A 172 -9.19 5.79 26.30
CA LYS A 172 -10.35 6.33 25.54
C LYS A 172 -10.96 7.63 26.12
N THR A 173 -10.73 7.91 27.40
CA THR A 173 -11.24 9.10 28.11
C THR A 173 -10.12 10.02 28.58
N ALA A 174 -8.98 10.06 27.89
CA ALA A 174 -7.87 10.92 28.26
C ALA A 174 -8.27 12.41 28.21
N PRO A 175 -8.18 13.15 29.34
CA PRO A 175 -8.43 14.59 29.34
C PRO A 175 -7.23 15.29 28.70
N GLY A 176 -7.41 15.81 27.49
CA GLY A 176 -6.40 16.60 26.81
C GLY A 176 -7.01 17.51 25.75
N GLU A 177 -6.25 18.50 25.31
CA GLU A 177 -6.74 19.54 24.40
C GLU A 177 -6.03 19.53 23.05
N ILE A 178 -6.78 19.72 21.96
CA ILE A 178 -6.23 19.98 20.64
C ILE A 178 -6.27 21.49 20.41
N ILE A 179 -5.10 22.10 20.26
CA ILE A 179 -4.95 23.52 19.96
C ILE A 179 -4.55 23.65 18.51
N ARG A 180 -5.51 24.11 17.69
CA ARG A 180 -5.30 24.36 16.27
C ARG A 180 -4.53 25.67 16.08
N VAL A 181 -3.33 25.56 15.54
CA VAL A 181 -2.47 26.70 15.27
C VAL A 181 -2.56 27.06 13.79
N LYS A 182 -3.03 28.28 13.50
CA LYS A 182 -3.07 28.80 12.13
C LYS A 182 -1.71 29.44 11.82
N LYS A 183 -0.99 28.92 10.83
CA LYS A 183 0.24 29.52 10.30
C LYS A 183 0.00 29.95 8.85
N ASN A 184 0.57 31.10 8.47
CA ASN A 184 0.45 31.61 7.10
C ASN A 184 1.55 31.00 6.22
N LEU A 185 1.26 29.82 5.64
CA LEU A 185 2.25 29.08 4.85
C LEU A 185 2.61 29.77 3.51
N ASN A 186 1.79 30.71 3.03
CA ASN A 186 2.07 31.44 1.79
C ASN A 186 3.32 32.33 1.90
N GLN A 187 3.75 32.67 3.12
CA GLN A 187 4.99 33.40 3.37
C GLN A 187 6.21 32.47 3.52
N MET A 188 5.97 31.16 3.64
CA MET A 188 7.00 30.13 3.84
C MET A 188 7.25 29.41 2.51
N ALA A 189 8.15 29.95 1.70
CA ALA A 189 8.47 29.35 0.40
C ALA A 189 9.41 28.14 0.58
N SER A 190 8.90 26.94 0.35
CA SER A 190 9.73 25.74 0.28
C SER A 190 10.53 25.71 -1.02
N LYS A 191 11.83 25.41 -0.93
CA LYS A 191 12.70 25.15 -2.08
C LYS A 191 12.61 23.69 -2.53
N ILE A 192 11.94 22.84 -1.75
CA ILE A 192 11.79 21.41 -2.02
C ILE A 192 10.48 21.19 -2.78
N LYS A 193 10.58 20.61 -3.97
CA LYS A 193 9.42 20.16 -4.75
C LYS A 193 9.33 18.63 -4.70
N VAL A 194 8.24 18.12 -4.12
CA VAL A 194 7.93 16.69 -4.17
C VAL A 194 7.38 16.38 -5.55
N ILE A 195 8.09 15.54 -6.31
CA ILE A 195 7.68 15.12 -7.67
C ILE A 195 6.75 13.91 -7.59
N SER A 196 7.09 12.94 -6.74
CA SER A 196 6.32 11.71 -6.51
C SER A 196 6.57 11.15 -5.11
N SER A 197 5.59 10.48 -4.54
CA SER A 197 5.71 9.70 -3.30
C SER A 197 5.02 8.35 -3.51
N VAL A 198 5.72 7.25 -3.23
CA VAL A 198 5.20 5.89 -3.40
C VAL A 198 5.52 5.10 -2.14
N ARG A 199 4.50 4.47 -1.55
CA ARG A 199 4.69 3.56 -0.43
C ARG A 199 5.29 2.25 -0.95
N GLU A 200 6.46 1.86 -0.47
CA GLU A 200 6.99 0.53 -0.77
C GLU A 200 6.15 -0.54 -0.02
N PRO A 201 5.72 -1.62 -0.68
CA PRO A 201 5.13 -2.76 0.01
C PRO A 201 6.10 -3.31 1.05
N HIS A 202 5.62 -3.65 2.25
CA HIS A 202 6.44 -4.31 3.24
C HIS A 202 6.90 -5.66 2.69
N ALA A 203 8.22 -5.90 2.70
CA ALA A 203 8.78 -7.22 2.43
C ALA A 203 8.19 -8.21 3.44
N THR A 204 7.50 -9.23 2.95
CA THR A 204 6.90 -10.29 3.76
C THR A 204 7.94 -11.25 4.35
N THR A 205 9.12 -11.31 3.71
CA THR A 205 10.26 -12.16 4.09
C THR A 205 11.59 -11.47 3.79
N LYS A 206 12.68 -11.93 4.42
CA LYS A 206 14.03 -11.50 4.05
C LYS A 206 14.33 -11.91 2.60
N LEU A 207 14.95 -11.03 1.83
CA LEU A 207 15.25 -11.27 0.41
C LEU A 207 16.08 -12.55 0.19
N GLU A 208 16.93 -12.91 1.14
CA GLU A 208 17.76 -14.12 1.14
C GLU A 208 16.96 -15.42 1.25
N GLU A 209 15.77 -15.35 1.85
CA GLU A 209 14.86 -16.48 2.14
C GLU A 209 13.68 -16.54 1.15
N ALA A 210 13.56 -15.54 0.26
CA ALA A 210 12.47 -15.42 -0.68
C ALA A 210 12.47 -16.56 -1.71
N LYS A 211 11.33 -17.23 -1.87
CA LYS A 211 11.13 -18.28 -2.88
C LYS A 211 11.06 -17.73 -4.30
N ILE A 212 10.47 -16.55 -4.45
CA ILE A 212 10.34 -15.85 -5.73
C ILE A 212 10.98 -14.49 -5.57
N VAL A 213 11.86 -14.11 -6.49
CA VAL A 213 12.48 -12.79 -6.52
C VAL A 213 12.34 -12.17 -7.89
N VAL A 214 11.83 -10.94 -7.96
CA VAL A 214 11.79 -10.14 -9.20
C VAL A 214 12.80 -9.01 -9.07
N THR A 215 13.83 -9.01 -9.91
CA THR A 215 14.96 -8.07 -9.82
C THR A 215 14.93 -7.00 -10.90
N GLY A 216 15.08 -5.73 -10.51
CA GLY A 216 15.24 -4.59 -11.41
C GLY A 216 16.70 -4.19 -11.67
N GLY A 217 17.07 -4.06 -12.94
CA GLY A 217 18.35 -3.53 -13.41
C GLY A 217 18.28 -2.10 -13.94
N ARG A 218 19.42 -1.54 -14.34
CA ARG A 218 19.47 -0.21 -15.01
C ARG A 218 18.53 -0.12 -16.22
N GLY A 219 18.29 -1.24 -16.90
CA GLY A 219 17.42 -1.32 -18.09
C GLY A 219 15.94 -1.03 -17.83
N VAL A 220 15.49 -0.90 -16.57
CA VAL A 220 14.13 -0.43 -16.23
C VAL A 220 14.01 1.10 -16.21
N LYS A 221 15.11 1.84 -16.41
CA LYS A 221 15.13 3.28 -16.72
C LYS A 221 14.38 4.21 -15.74
N GLY A 222 14.37 3.91 -14.44
CA GLY A 222 13.87 4.85 -13.42
C GLY A 222 12.94 4.21 -12.38
N PRO A 223 12.48 5.00 -11.39
CA PRO A 223 11.51 4.55 -10.38
C PRO A 223 10.19 4.07 -10.99
N GLU A 224 9.71 4.70 -12.07
CA GLU A 224 8.48 4.29 -12.76
C GLU A 224 8.58 2.89 -13.36
N GLY A 225 9.67 2.58 -14.06
CA GLY A 225 9.89 1.23 -14.56
C GLY A 225 10.15 0.21 -13.44
N PHE A 226 10.74 0.66 -12.33
CA PHE A 226 10.91 -0.16 -11.14
C PHE A 226 9.56 -0.48 -10.45
N ASN A 227 8.51 0.32 -10.65
CA ASN A 227 7.17 -0.02 -10.16
C ASN A 227 6.62 -1.29 -10.80
N TYR A 228 6.91 -1.56 -12.08
CA TYR A 228 6.53 -2.84 -12.71
C TYR A 228 7.24 -4.04 -12.08
N VAL A 229 8.49 -3.86 -11.62
CA VAL A 229 9.23 -4.88 -10.88
C VAL A 229 8.52 -5.17 -9.54
N ARG A 230 8.13 -4.11 -8.81
CA ARG A 230 7.37 -4.23 -7.55
C ARG A 230 6.02 -4.90 -7.74
N GLU A 231 5.28 -4.48 -8.77
CA GLU A 231 3.96 -5.01 -9.08
C GLU A 231 4.03 -6.49 -9.45
N LEU A 232 4.99 -6.88 -10.32
CA LEU A 232 5.17 -8.27 -10.69
C LEU A 232 5.60 -9.13 -9.49
N ALA A 233 6.50 -8.63 -8.63
CA ALA A 233 6.87 -9.32 -7.39
C ALA A 233 5.63 -9.57 -6.52
N SER A 234 4.82 -8.52 -6.30
CA SER A 234 3.61 -8.60 -5.50
C SER A 234 2.59 -9.59 -6.08
N LEU A 235 2.38 -9.59 -7.39
CA LEU A 235 1.44 -10.52 -8.05
C LEU A 235 1.86 -11.98 -7.94
N LEU A 236 3.17 -12.24 -7.85
CA LEU A 236 3.72 -13.57 -7.71
C LEU A 236 3.95 -13.98 -6.24
N GLY A 237 3.61 -13.12 -5.27
CA GLY A 237 3.93 -13.36 -3.86
C GLY A 237 5.44 -13.46 -3.58
N GLY A 238 6.25 -12.76 -4.38
CA GLY A 238 7.70 -12.72 -4.28
C GLY A 238 8.24 -11.41 -3.73
N GLU A 239 9.55 -11.39 -3.50
CA GLU A 239 10.28 -10.20 -3.01
C GLU A 239 10.97 -9.44 -4.16
N VAL A 240 11.28 -8.17 -3.91
CA VAL A 240 11.89 -7.28 -4.91
C VAL A 240 13.41 -7.28 -4.75
N GLY A 241 14.14 -7.57 -5.82
CA GLY A 241 15.59 -7.44 -5.89
C GLY A 241 16.03 -6.23 -6.72
N ALA A 242 17.28 -5.79 -6.54
CA ALA A 242 17.88 -4.74 -7.34
C ALA A 242 19.37 -4.96 -7.60
N THR A 243 19.80 -4.51 -8.78
CA THR A 243 21.24 -4.39 -9.07
C THR A 243 21.80 -3.09 -8.50
N ARG A 244 23.12 -3.04 -8.29
CA ARG A 244 23.83 -1.86 -7.77
C ARG A 244 23.45 -0.54 -8.47
N PRO A 245 23.38 -0.45 -9.82
CA PRO A 245 22.95 0.77 -10.48
C PRO A 245 21.55 1.27 -10.10
N ALA A 246 20.60 0.37 -9.83
CA ALA A 246 19.25 0.77 -9.43
C ALA A 246 19.22 1.33 -7.99
N VAL A 247 20.03 0.75 -7.09
CA VAL A 247 20.21 1.22 -5.71
C VAL A 247 20.95 2.55 -5.67
N ASP A 248 22.08 2.68 -6.38
CA ASP A 248 22.86 3.92 -6.45
C ASP A 248 22.07 5.07 -7.10
N SER A 249 21.08 4.75 -7.94
CA SER A 249 20.16 5.73 -8.52
C SER A 249 18.93 6.01 -7.65
N HIS A 250 18.90 5.47 -6.42
CA HIS A 250 17.82 5.63 -5.44
C HIS A 250 16.43 5.17 -5.94
N TRP A 251 16.37 4.17 -6.83
CA TRP A 251 15.09 3.59 -7.27
C TRP A 251 14.51 2.64 -6.22
N THR A 252 15.38 2.08 -5.37
CA THR A 252 15.03 1.28 -4.20
C THR A 252 16.18 1.34 -3.17
N SER A 253 15.97 0.72 -2.01
CA SER A 253 16.91 0.76 -0.88
C SER A 253 18.08 -0.23 -1.02
N HIS A 254 19.11 -0.02 -0.20
CA HIS A 254 20.27 -0.91 -0.13
C HIS A 254 19.90 -2.34 0.32
N GLU A 255 18.81 -2.48 1.07
CA GLU A 255 18.29 -3.78 1.49
C GLU A 255 17.92 -4.69 0.32
N GLN A 256 17.61 -4.12 -0.84
CA GLN A 256 17.27 -4.88 -2.04
C GLN A 256 18.49 -5.18 -2.93
N LEU A 257 19.70 -4.76 -2.53
CA LEU A 257 20.90 -4.95 -3.34
C LEU A 257 21.29 -6.43 -3.41
N ILE A 258 21.31 -6.99 -4.62
CA ILE A 258 21.79 -8.34 -4.90
C ILE A 258 23.17 -8.28 -5.57
N GLY A 259 24.11 -9.10 -5.09
CA GLY A 259 25.43 -9.27 -5.69
C GLY A 259 26.55 -9.47 -4.67
N GLN A 260 27.80 -9.41 -5.14
CA GLN A 260 29.01 -9.63 -4.35
C GLN A 260 29.12 -8.71 -3.12
N THR A 261 28.66 -7.46 -3.24
CA THR A 261 28.66 -6.46 -2.15
C THR A 261 27.26 -6.24 -1.59
N GLY A 262 26.34 -7.16 -1.87
CA GLY A 262 24.95 -7.13 -1.40
C GLY A 262 24.56 -8.51 -0.89
N LYS A 263 23.30 -8.86 -1.06
CA LYS A 263 22.73 -10.14 -0.66
C LYS A 263 22.95 -11.20 -1.74
N ALA A 264 23.15 -12.44 -1.27
CA ALA A 264 23.10 -13.63 -2.11
C ALA A 264 21.77 -14.35 -1.85
N ILE A 265 21.03 -14.67 -2.91
CA ILE A 265 19.69 -15.27 -2.84
C ILE A 265 19.70 -16.73 -3.32
N LYS A 266 18.69 -17.49 -2.88
CA LYS A 266 18.45 -18.89 -3.28
C LYS A 266 17.01 -19.12 -3.74
N ALA A 267 16.48 -18.19 -4.53
CA ALA A 267 15.10 -18.24 -4.99
C ALA A 267 14.83 -19.47 -5.88
N GLU A 268 13.65 -20.06 -5.74
CA GLU A 268 13.14 -21.09 -6.66
C GLU A 268 12.88 -20.51 -8.06
N LEU A 269 12.41 -19.27 -8.10
CA LEU A 269 12.20 -18.48 -9.32
C LEU A 269 12.79 -17.08 -9.18
N LEU A 270 13.70 -16.74 -10.10
CA LEU A 270 14.26 -15.41 -10.27
C LEU A 270 13.82 -14.85 -11.62
N ILE A 271 13.12 -13.71 -11.62
CA ILE A 271 12.84 -12.94 -12.84
C ILE A 271 13.71 -11.69 -12.81
N THR A 272 14.64 -11.54 -13.76
CA THR A 272 15.60 -10.43 -13.80
C THR A 272 15.35 -9.52 -15.00
N CYS A 273 15.01 -8.26 -14.72
CA CYS A 273 14.46 -7.31 -15.68
C CYS A 273 15.47 -6.20 -15.96
N GLY A 274 15.96 -6.10 -17.21
CA GLY A 274 16.87 -5.04 -17.63
C GLY A 274 18.26 -5.11 -16.96
N THR A 275 18.74 -6.30 -16.63
CA THR A 275 20.06 -6.54 -16.01
C THR A 275 21.08 -7.02 -17.05
N SER A 276 22.32 -6.51 -17.00
CA SER A 276 23.38 -6.90 -17.95
C SER A 276 24.06 -8.23 -17.61
N GLY A 277 23.94 -8.72 -16.37
CA GLY A 277 24.63 -9.94 -15.93
C GLY A 277 26.10 -9.74 -15.57
N ALA A 278 26.47 -8.54 -15.08
CA ALA A 278 27.80 -8.29 -14.55
C ALA A 278 28.18 -9.30 -13.46
N VAL A 279 29.46 -9.71 -13.39
CA VAL A 279 29.95 -10.76 -12.48
C VAL A 279 29.60 -10.47 -11.02
N GLN A 280 29.63 -9.20 -10.63
CA GLN A 280 29.27 -8.76 -9.29
C GLN A 280 27.80 -9.06 -8.97
N TYR A 281 26.88 -8.84 -9.92
CA TYR A 281 25.47 -9.19 -9.73
C TYR A 281 25.27 -10.70 -9.79
N THR A 282 25.84 -11.37 -10.80
CA THR A 282 25.62 -12.81 -11.01
C THR A 282 26.14 -13.66 -9.86
N ALA A 283 27.19 -13.21 -9.14
CA ALA A 283 27.66 -13.84 -7.91
C ALA A 283 26.57 -14.00 -6.84
N GLY A 284 25.63 -13.05 -6.75
CA GLY A 284 24.53 -13.06 -5.77
C GLY A 284 23.32 -13.89 -6.18
N ILE A 285 23.23 -14.35 -7.44
CA ILE A 285 22.07 -15.12 -7.95
C ILE A 285 22.42 -16.55 -8.36
N ARG A 286 23.65 -17.00 -8.16
CA ARG A 286 24.08 -18.38 -8.52
C ARG A 286 23.26 -19.48 -7.84
N GLY A 287 22.65 -19.18 -6.69
CA GLY A 287 21.80 -20.12 -5.96
C GLY A 287 20.35 -20.18 -6.45
N ALA A 288 19.96 -19.35 -7.43
CA ALA A 288 18.63 -19.37 -7.98
C ALA A 288 18.41 -20.62 -8.84
N ARG A 289 17.24 -21.27 -8.70
CA ARG A 289 16.95 -22.53 -9.40
C ARG A 289 16.46 -22.31 -10.82
N THR A 290 15.51 -21.39 -11.01
CA THR A 290 14.98 -21.02 -12.32
C THR A 290 15.22 -19.53 -12.54
N VAL A 291 15.93 -19.17 -13.61
CA VAL A 291 16.28 -17.78 -13.95
C VAL A 291 15.61 -17.40 -15.26
N VAL A 292 14.70 -16.43 -15.20
CA VAL A 292 14.07 -15.78 -16.35
C VAL A 292 14.71 -14.41 -16.56
N ALA A 293 15.36 -14.18 -17.69
CA ALA A 293 16.01 -12.91 -18.01
C ALA A 293 15.25 -12.14 -19.09
N ILE A 294 14.99 -10.86 -18.85
CA ILE A 294 14.36 -9.94 -19.80
C ILE A 294 15.36 -8.83 -20.10
N ASN A 295 15.90 -8.79 -21.32
CA ASN A 295 16.84 -7.75 -21.72
C ASN A 295 16.70 -7.42 -23.22
N ARG A 296 16.80 -6.14 -23.57
CA ARG A 296 16.74 -5.69 -24.97
C ARG A 296 17.96 -6.10 -25.81
N ASP A 297 19.10 -6.31 -25.16
CA ASP A 297 20.35 -6.69 -25.83
C ASP A 297 20.45 -8.22 -25.89
N PRO A 298 20.29 -8.87 -27.06
CA PRO A 298 20.37 -10.32 -27.20
C PRO A 298 21.74 -10.90 -26.82
N HIS A 299 22.78 -10.08 -26.73
CA HIS A 299 24.14 -10.50 -26.36
C HIS A 299 24.45 -10.24 -24.88
N ALA A 300 23.47 -9.80 -24.08
CA ALA A 300 23.67 -9.53 -22.67
C ALA A 300 24.17 -10.78 -21.91
N PRO A 301 25.28 -10.67 -21.14
CA PRO A 301 25.83 -11.78 -20.36
C PRO A 301 24.84 -12.51 -19.45
N ILE A 302 23.77 -11.83 -18.99
CA ILE A 302 22.74 -12.45 -18.14
C ILE A 302 22.10 -13.68 -18.79
N PHE A 303 21.99 -13.72 -20.12
CA PHE A 303 21.39 -14.85 -20.83
C PHE A 303 22.22 -16.13 -20.70
N LYS A 304 23.51 -16.05 -20.33
CA LYS A 304 24.32 -17.24 -20.04
C LYS A 304 23.94 -17.94 -18.72
N MET A 305 23.21 -17.25 -17.85
CA MET A 305 22.72 -17.76 -16.57
C MET A 305 21.21 -18.02 -16.60
N ALA A 306 20.52 -17.62 -17.68
CA ALA A 306 19.07 -17.72 -17.78
C ALA A 306 18.65 -19.08 -18.30
N ASP A 307 17.67 -19.70 -17.64
CA ASP A 307 16.93 -20.84 -18.18
C ASP A 307 15.95 -20.39 -19.27
N PHE A 308 15.37 -19.20 -19.10
CA PHE A 308 14.49 -18.57 -20.07
C PHE A 308 14.97 -17.15 -20.40
N GLY A 309 15.21 -16.87 -21.68
CA GLY A 309 15.62 -15.56 -22.16
C GLY A 309 14.54 -14.88 -23.01
N VAL A 310 14.16 -13.66 -22.64
CA VAL A 310 13.26 -12.79 -23.41
C VAL A 310 14.04 -11.60 -23.93
N VAL A 311 14.17 -11.51 -25.25
CA VAL A 311 14.82 -10.37 -25.91
C VAL A 311 13.78 -9.28 -26.18
N ALA A 312 13.62 -8.35 -25.25
CA ALA A 312 12.65 -7.25 -25.33
C ALA A 312 13.05 -6.07 -24.44
N ASP A 313 12.53 -4.86 -24.74
CA ASP A 313 12.63 -3.74 -23.80
C ASP A 313 11.73 -4.02 -22.58
N ALA A 314 12.33 -3.99 -21.39
CA ALA A 314 11.64 -4.34 -20.14
C ALA A 314 10.41 -3.46 -19.89
N LEU A 315 10.46 -2.16 -20.26
CA LEU A 315 9.33 -1.25 -20.09
C LEU A 315 8.14 -1.56 -20.99
N THR A 316 8.37 -2.19 -22.14
CA THR A 316 7.28 -2.60 -23.04
C THR A 316 6.78 -4.00 -22.69
N PHE A 317 7.69 -4.90 -22.33
CA PHE A 317 7.35 -6.29 -22.02
C PHE A 317 6.65 -6.45 -20.67
N LEU A 318 7.14 -5.80 -19.61
CA LEU A 318 6.61 -6.00 -18.26
C LEU A 318 5.12 -5.65 -18.14
N PRO A 319 4.58 -4.56 -18.70
CA PRO A 319 3.15 -4.28 -18.63
C PRO A 319 2.29 -5.36 -19.29
N ALA A 320 2.69 -5.85 -20.46
CA ALA A 320 1.99 -6.92 -21.17
C ALA A 320 2.07 -8.24 -20.40
N PHE A 321 3.25 -8.58 -19.87
CA PHE A 321 3.45 -9.77 -19.07
C PHE A 321 2.63 -9.72 -17.76
N ILE A 322 2.62 -8.58 -17.07
CA ILE A 322 1.80 -8.35 -15.88
C ILE A 322 0.32 -8.51 -16.20
N ALA A 323 -0.15 -7.98 -17.33
CA ALA A 323 -1.54 -8.14 -17.76
C ALA A 323 -1.90 -9.62 -17.98
N GLU A 324 -1.01 -10.40 -18.59
CA GLU A 324 -1.20 -11.85 -18.75
C GLU A 324 -1.14 -12.61 -17.42
N VAL A 325 -0.18 -12.28 -16.55
CA VAL A 325 -0.09 -12.87 -15.20
C VAL A 325 -1.37 -12.60 -14.41
N LYS A 326 -1.87 -11.35 -14.43
CA LYS A 326 -3.17 -11.00 -13.87
C LYS A 326 -4.27 -11.83 -14.52
N GLY A 327 -4.34 -11.88 -15.85
CA GLY A 327 -5.36 -12.64 -16.58
C GLY A 327 -5.34 -14.15 -16.29
N HIS A 328 -4.16 -14.73 -16.07
CA HIS A 328 -4.00 -16.11 -15.64
C HIS A 328 -4.43 -16.31 -14.19
N LEU A 329 -4.00 -15.44 -13.28
CA LEU A 329 -4.42 -15.47 -11.89
C LEU A 329 -5.95 -15.30 -11.78
N PHE A 330 -6.53 -14.38 -12.55
CA PHE A 330 -7.99 -14.18 -12.64
C PHE A 330 -8.72 -15.39 -13.22
N ARG A 331 -8.15 -16.07 -14.23
CA ARG A 331 -8.73 -17.30 -14.80
C ARG A 331 -8.66 -18.47 -13.83
N GLU A 332 -7.50 -18.70 -13.22
CA GLU A 332 -7.34 -19.71 -12.17
C GLU A 332 -8.37 -19.45 -11.09
N ILE A 333 -8.42 -18.24 -10.53
CA ILE A 333 -9.38 -17.90 -9.49
C ILE A 333 -10.84 -18.10 -9.97
N THR A 334 -11.18 -17.72 -11.21
CA THR A 334 -12.53 -17.91 -11.78
C THR A 334 -12.92 -19.38 -11.99
N ASP A 335 -11.97 -20.22 -12.42
CA ASP A 335 -12.18 -21.66 -12.60
C ASP A 335 -12.36 -22.39 -11.25
N LEU A 336 -11.75 -21.86 -10.18
CA LEU A 336 -11.95 -22.31 -8.80
C LEU A 336 -13.40 -22.08 -8.30
N TYR A 337 -14.11 -21.08 -8.83
CA TYR A 337 -15.49 -20.75 -8.42
C TYR A 337 -16.59 -21.42 -9.26
N ARG A 338 -16.27 -21.92 -10.46
CA ARG A 338 -17.29 -22.43 -11.41
C ARG A 338 -17.58 -23.92 -11.30
N THR A 339 -16.90 -24.67 -10.44
CA THR A 339 -17.15 -26.11 -10.30
C THR A 339 -18.19 -26.36 -9.21
N PRO A 340 -19.45 -26.73 -9.51
CA PRO A 340 -20.39 -27.12 -8.47
C PRO A 340 -19.88 -28.37 -7.79
N VAL A 341 -19.87 -28.36 -6.45
CA VAL A 341 -19.65 -29.56 -5.63
C VAL A 341 -20.76 -30.55 -6.00
N SER A 342 -20.42 -31.57 -6.76
CA SER A 342 -21.28 -32.74 -6.94
C SER A 342 -21.42 -33.39 -5.57
N SER A 343 -22.59 -33.25 -4.97
CA SER A 343 -22.98 -33.84 -3.70
C SER A 343 -22.83 -35.36 -3.73
N GLY A 344 -21.82 -35.85 -3.02
CA GLY A 344 -21.64 -37.26 -2.72
C GLY A 344 -20.92 -37.45 -1.38
N GLY A 345 -21.68 -37.79 -0.34
CA GLY A 345 -21.17 -38.48 0.86
C GLY A 345 -20.72 -37.63 2.06
N ASP A 346 -21.65 -37.35 2.99
CA ASP A 346 -21.53 -37.46 4.46
C ASP A 346 -20.25 -37.03 5.22
N GLN A 347 -19.63 -35.91 4.85
CA GLN A 347 -18.95 -35.05 5.83
C GLN A 347 -19.41 -33.60 5.61
N LYS A 348 -19.87 -32.92 6.68
CA LYS A 348 -20.31 -31.51 6.62
C LYS A 348 -19.14 -30.61 6.15
N ALA A 349 -19.01 -30.43 4.85
CA ALA A 349 -18.07 -29.50 4.26
C ALA A 349 -18.48 -28.08 4.68
N ILE A 350 -17.57 -27.39 5.38
CA ILE A 350 -17.74 -25.99 5.77
C ILE A 350 -17.88 -25.17 4.49
N SER A 351 -18.97 -24.40 4.35
CA SER A 351 -19.24 -23.60 3.16
C SER A 351 -18.22 -22.47 3.00
N PHE A 352 -18.14 -21.91 1.79
CA PHE A 352 -17.17 -20.88 1.45
C PHE A 352 -17.28 -19.64 2.37
N GLY A 353 -18.49 -19.12 2.56
CA GLY A 353 -18.77 -18.02 3.48
C GLY A 353 -18.37 -18.36 4.92
N GLN A 354 -18.67 -19.57 5.37
CA GLN A 354 -18.26 -20.04 6.71
C GLN A 354 -16.74 -20.15 6.88
N ARG A 355 -16.00 -20.47 5.81
CA ARG A 355 -14.53 -20.49 5.82
C ARG A 355 -13.95 -19.08 5.96
N ILE A 356 -14.47 -18.11 5.20
CA ILE A 356 -14.09 -16.69 5.32
C ILE A 356 -14.36 -16.19 6.73
N LYS A 357 -15.57 -16.47 7.25
CA LYS A 357 -15.97 -16.10 8.61
C LYS A 357 -15.01 -16.65 9.65
N LYS A 358 -14.69 -17.94 9.57
CA LYS A 358 -13.74 -18.59 10.47
C LYS A 358 -12.35 -17.96 10.38
N MET A 359 -11.85 -17.70 9.17
CA MET A 359 -10.54 -17.06 8.96
C MET A 359 -10.46 -15.62 9.50
N ARG A 360 -11.58 -14.89 9.46
CA ARG A 360 -11.72 -13.57 10.06
C ARG A 360 -11.72 -13.67 11.59
N GLU A 361 -12.51 -14.58 12.14
CA GLU A 361 -12.64 -14.81 13.60
C GLU A 361 -11.33 -15.31 14.22
N ASP A 362 -10.63 -16.26 13.57
CA ASP A 362 -9.33 -16.77 14.01
C ASP A 362 -8.27 -15.66 14.12
N ARG A 363 -8.42 -14.60 13.31
CA ARG A 363 -7.57 -13.40 13.33
C ARG A 363 -8.10 -12.28 14.23
N LYS A 364 -9.16 -12.54 15.00
CA LYS A 364 -9.83 -11.55 15.87
C LYS A 364 -10.26 -10.28 15.13
N MET A 365 -10.62 -10.40 13.84
CA MET A 365 -11.08 -9.29 13.03
C MET A 365 -12.60 -9.15 13.14
N SER A 366 -13.10 -7.92 13.34
CA SER A 366 -14.54 -7.64 13.24
C SER A 366 -14.99 -7.58 11.78
N LEU A 367 -16.31 -7.65 11.53
CA LEU A 367 -16.88 -7.47 10.19
C LEU A 367 -16.45 -6.12 9.60
N GLU A 368 -16.49 -5.06 10.41
CA GLU A 368 -16.08 -3.70 10.06
C GLU A 368 -14.58 -3.63 9.77
N GLY A 369 -13.74 -4.35 10.53
CA GLY A 369 -12.31 -4.40 10.28
C GLY A 369 -11.93 -5.14 9.00
N LEU A 370 -12.71 -6.14 8.58
CA LEU A 370 -12.51 -6.80 7.29
C LEU A 370 -13.04 -5.94 6.13
N ALA A 371 -14.19 -5.30 6.31
CA ALA A 371 -14.78 -4.33 5.40
C ALA A 371 -13.81 -3.18 5.08
N GLU A 372 -13.22 -2.56 6.10
CA GLU A 372 -12.25 -1.47 5.96
C GLU A 372 -11.00 -1.92 5.17
N LYS A 373 -10.45 -3.10 5.50
CA LYS A 373 -9.27 -3.64 4.81
C LYS A 373 -9.53 -4.08 3.37
N THR A 374 -10.77 -4.46 3.04
CA THR A 374 -11.15 -4.89 1.69
C THR A 374 -11.80 -3.78 0.85
N GLY A 375 -12.10 -2.62 1.46
CA GLY A 375 -12.78 -1.51 0.81
C GLY A 375 -14.24 -1.80 0.45
N GLN A 376 -14.89 -2.72 1.17
CA GLN A 376 -16.30 -3.09 0.96
C GLN A 376 -17.17 -2.67 2.15
N PRO A 377 -18.49 -2.52 1.97
CA PRO A 377 -19.42 -2.32 3.09
C PRO A 377 -19.47 -3.54 4.04
N PRO A 378 -19.63 -3.36 5.37
CA PRO A 378 -19.80 -4.47 6.31
C PRO A 378 -20.94 -5.43 5.93
N GLU A 379 -22.02 -4.92 5.35
CA GLU A 379 -23.16 -5.70 4.88
C GLU A 379 -22.77 -6.65 3.74
N PHE A 380 -21.87 -6.20 2.86
CA PHE A 380 -21.33 -7.02 1.78
C PHE A 380 -20.50 -8.19 2.33
N ILE A 381 -19.67 -7.94 3.36
CA ILE A 381 -18.91 -9.00 4.03
C ILE A 381 -19.85 -10.01 4.68
N GLU A 382 -20.91 -9.54 5.35
CA GLU A 382 -21.90 -10.38 6.00
C GLU A 382 -22.66 -11.26 4.99
N GLU A 383 -23.04 -10.71 3.83
CA GLU A 383 -23.70 -11.45 2.76
C GLU A 383 -22.77 -12.52 2.15
N VAL A 384 -21.47 -12.27 2.06
CA VAL A 384 -20.48 -13.25 1.62
C VAL A 384 -20.28 -14.35 2.66
N GLU A 385 -20.12 -13.99 3.94
CA GLU A 385 -19.91 -14.94 5.03
C GLU A 385 -21.12 -15.84 5.31
N SER A 386 -22.31 -15.40 4.90
CA SER A 386 -23.56 -16.17 5.00
C SER A 386 -23.91 -16.94 3.72
N ASP A 387 -23.01 -16.94 2.72
CA ASP A 387 -23.22 -17.54 1.39
C ASP A 387 -24.44 -16.98 0.64
N ARG A 388 -24.99 -15.82 1.06
CA ARG A 388 -26.11 -15.14 0.39
C ARG A 388 -25.66 -14.40 -0.87
N LEU A 389 -24.40 -13.99 -0.89
CA LEU A 389 -23.76 -13.32 -2.02
C LEU A 389 -22.49 -14.07 -2.41
N THR A 390 -22.41 -14.47 -3.68
CA THR A 390 -21.14 -14.92 -4.25
C THR A 390 -20.30 -13.69 -4.58
N PRO A 391 -19.14 -13.50 -3.93
CA PRO A 391 -18.35 -12.30 -4.16
C PRO A 391 -17.71 -12.30 -5.55
N PRO A 392 -17.47 -11.10 -6.13
CA PRO A 392 -16.65 -10.97 -7.32
C PRO A 392 -15.19 -11.31 -7.00
N VAL A 393 -14.45 -11.77 -8.01
CA VAL A 393 -13.04 -12.17 -7.86
C VAL A 393 -12.14 -11.05 -7.31
N SER A 394 -12.45 -9.79 -7.62
CA SER A 394 -11.77 -8.62 -7.06
C SER A 394 -11.80 -8.59 -5.52
N PHE A 395 -12.93 -8.96 -4.92
CA PHE A 395 -13.09 -9.01 -3.48
C PHE A 395 -12.18 -10.07 -2.86
N LEU A 396 -11.93 -11.17 -3.56
CA LEU A 396 -11.17 -12.32 -3.04
C LEU A 396 -9.67 -12.06 -3.01
N LEU A 397 -9.19 -11.27 -3.97
CA LEU A 397 -7.84 -10.72 -3.96
C LEU A 397 -7.67 -9.70 -2.82
N GLN A 398 -8.64 -8.81 -2.64
CA GLN A 398 -8.69 -7.88 -1.51
C GLN A 398 -8.70 -8.64 -0.17
N LEU A 399 -9.45 -9.73 -0.11
CA LEU A 399 -9.56 -10.61 1.05
C LEU A 399 -8.24 -11.34 1.35
N SER A 400 -7.59 -11.89 0.33
CA SER A 400 -6.26 -12.52 0.42
C SER A 400 -5.21 -11.54 0.98
N GLN A 401 -5.20 -10.31 0.48
CA GLN A 401 -4.32 -9.24 0.97
C GLN A 401 -4.68 -8.82 2.41
N ALA A 402 -5.98 -8.66 2.72
CA ALA A 402 -6.46 -8.25 4.03
C ALA A 402 -6.16 -9.28 5.13
N LEU A 403 -6.23 -10.58 4.78
CA LEU A 403 -6.03 -11.71 5.68
C LEU A 403 -4.58 -12.25 5.65
N GLY A 404 -3.74 -11.80 4.72
CA GLY A 404 -2.36 -12.26 4.57
C GLY A 404 -2.25 -13.74 4.23
N ILE A 405 -3.14 -14.25 3.38
CA ILE A 405 -3.17 -15.65 2.95
C ILE A 405 -3.21 -15.76 1.45
N ASP A 406 -2.56 -16.80 0.94
CA ASP A 406 -2.65 -17.13 -0.48
C ASP A 406 -4.10 -17.51 -0.86
N PRO A 407 -4.62 -17.04 -2.02
CA PRO A 407 -5.99 -17.31 -2.44
C PRO A 407 -6.38 -18.80 -2.50
N SER A 408 -5.41 -19.71 -2.65
CA SER A 408 -5.66 -21.17 -2.63
C SER A 408 -6.06 -21.70 -1.25
N HIS A 409 -5.81 -20.96 -0.16
CA HIS A 409 -6.23 -21.34 1.19
C HIS A 409 -7.75 -21.26 1.40
N PHE A 410 -8.48 -20.60 0.51
CA PHE A 410 -9.94 -20.57 0.55
C PHE A 410 -10.59 -21.91 0.12
N LEU A 411 -9.79 -22.91 -0.26
CA LEU A 411 -10.18 -24.19 -0.87
C LEU A 411 -9.77 -25.41 -0.04
N THR A 412 -10.53 -26.50 -0.20
CA THR A 412 -10.27 -27.83 0.36
C THR A 412 -9.29 -28.65 -0.50
N GLU A 413 -8.64 -29.66 0.09
CA GLU A 413 -7.71 -30.55 -0.63
C GLU A 413 -8.38 -31.33 -1.77
N GLN A 414 -9.67 -31.69 -1.63
CA GLN A 414 -10.43 -32.32 -2.72
C GLN A 414 -10.72 -31.35 -3.89
N GLU A 415 -11.00 -30.08 -3.59
CA GLU A 415 -11.16 -29.03 -4.61
C GLU A 415 -9.82 -28.80 -5.35
N LYS A 416 -8.69 -28.77 -4.63
CA LYS A 416 -7.33 -28.67 -5.20
C LYS A 416 -6.99 -29.85 -6.13
N MET A 417 -7.29 -31.08 -5.72
CA MET A 417 -7.00 -32.30 -6.50
C MET A 417 -7.86 -32.47 -7.76
N GLN A 418 -9.12 -31.98 -7.77
CA GLN A 418 -9.97 -32.03 -8.97
C GLN A 418 -9.51 -31.09 -10.09
N ILE A 419 -8.77 -30.03 -9.75
CA ILE A 419 -8.26 -29.03 -10.70
C ILE A 419 -7.08 -29.59 -11.50
N ASP A 420 -6.17 -30.32 -10.83
CA ASP A 420 -5.03 -30.96 -11.49
C ASP A 420 -5.45 -32.03 -12.50
N GLY A 421 -6.52 -32.78 -12.21
CA GLY A 421 -7.07 -33.79 -13.14
C GLY A 421 -7.77 -33.21 -14.37
N LYS A 422 -8.31 -31.98 -14.30
CA LYS A 422 -9.05 -31.33 -15.40
C LYS A 422 -8.19 -30.47 -16.34
N ARG A 423 -6.90 -30.27 -16.02
CA ARG A 423 -5.93 -29.51 -16.83
C ARG A 423 -5.80 -30.02 -18.27
N GLN A 424 -6.14 -31.28 -18.56
CA GLN A 424 -6.05 -31.86 -19.91
C GLN A 424 -7.30 -31.68 -20.79
N GLU A 425 -8.49 -31.40 -20.24
CA GLU A 425 -9.75 -31.38 -21.02
C GLU A 425 -10.32 -29.96 -21.27
N ALA A 426 -9.86 -28.94 -20.53
CA ALA A 426 -10.44 -27.59 -20.56
C ALA A 426 -10.03 -26.70 -21.76
N PHE A 427 -9.26 -27.20 -22.73
CA PHE A 427 -8.94 -26.44 -23.95
C PHE A 427 -10.13 -26.34 -24.93
N VAL A 428 -11.25 -27.04 -24.67
CA VAL A 428 -12.43 -27.04 -25.55
C VAL A 428 -13.72 -27.02 -24.73
N LYS A 429 -14.17 -25.82 -24.30
CA LYS A 429 -15.60 -25.40 -24.33
C LYS A 429 -15.82 -24.04 -23.67
N ARG A 430 -16.25 -23.07 -24.48
CA ARG A 430 -16.87 -21.80 -24.08
C ARG A 430 -18.13 -22.01 -23.25
N THR A 431 -18.45 -21.03 -22.38
CA THR A 431 -19.76 -20.30 -22.22
C THR A 431 -19.72 -19.49 -20.89
N GLN A 432 -20.30 -18.28 -20.68
CA GLN A 432 -21.63 -17.71 -21.02
C GLN A 432 -21.69 -16.14 -21.00
N ASN A 433 -22.22 -15.54 -22.09
CA ASN A 433 -23.39 -14.63 -22.17
C ASN A 433 -23.33 -13.07 -22.12
N TYR A 434 -22.16 -12.43 -22.00
CA TYR A 434 -21.90 -11.10 -22.56
C TYR A 434 -20.47 -11.13 -23.09
N SER A 435 -20.24 -10.73 -24.34
CA SER A 435 -18.86 -10.59 -24.83
C SER A 435 -18.47 -9.13 -24.89
N TYR A 436 -17.48 -8.77 -24.08
CA TYR A 436 -16.82 -7.47 -24.12
C TYR A 436 -15.51 -7.62 -24.90
N ARG A 437 -15.34 -6.81 -25.94
CA ARG A 437 -14.07 -6.67 -26.65
C ARG A 437 -13.62 -5.23 -26.53
N THR A 438 -12.47 -4.98 -25.90
CA THR A 438 -11.90 -3.62 -25.83
C THR A 438 -11.61 -3.09 -27.23
N LEU A 439 -12.02 -1.85 -27.51
CA LEU A 439 -11.71 -1.14 -28.75
C LEU A 439 -10.56 -0.15 -28.55
N THR A 440 -10.25 0.21 -27.31
CA THR A 440 -9.12 1.06 -26.92
C THR A 440 -8.14 0.28 -26.03
N PRO A 441 -7.42 -0.71 -26.58
CA PRO A 441 -6.41 -1.45 -25.82
C PRO A 441 -5.33 -0.49 -25.31
N GLY A 442 -4.97 -0.60 -24.02
CA GLY A 442 -4.01 0.30 -23.37
C GLY A 442 -4.59 1.59 -22.80
N ALA A 443 -5.92 1.80 -22.87
CA ALA A 443 -6.59 2.96 -22.27
C ALA A 443 -7.14 2.68 -20.84
N ALA A 444 -6.70 1.60 -20.18
CA ALA A 444 -7.28 1.15 -18.91
C ALA A 444 -7.14 2.17 -17.77
N ASP A 445 -6.10 3.02 -17.85
CA ASP A 445 -5.75 4.13 -16.97
C ASP A 445 -6.13 5.50 -17.54
N LYS A 446 -6.77 5.55 -18.71
CA LYS A 446 -7.20 6.79 -19.37
C LYS A 446 -8.64 7.08 -19.01
N HIS A 447 -8.96 8.37 -18.98
CA HIS A 447 -10.31 8.81 -18.65
C HIS A 447 -11.35 8.22 -19.59
N LEU A 448 -11.02 8.03 -20.88
CA LEU A 448 -11.95 7.54 -21.90
C LEU A 448 -11.59 6.12 -22.37
N ARG A 449 -12.56 5.21 -22.33
CA ARG A 449 -12.42 3.79 -22.70
C ARG A 449 -13.59 3.35 -23.55
N SER A 450 -13.33 2.65 -24.65
CA SER A 450 -14.40 2.13 -25.53
C SER A 450 -14.38 0.62 -25.64
N PHE A 451 -15.58 0.03 -25.65
CA PHE A 451 -15.82 -1.41 -25.69
C PHE A 451 -16.83 -1.73 -26.79
N MET A 452 -16.61 -2.85 -27.47
CA MET A 452 -17.65 -3.52 -28.24
C MET A 452 -18.35 -4.50 -27.31
N VAL A 453 -19.62 -4.28 -27.05
CA VAL A 453 -20.46 -5.13 -26.20
C VAL A 453 -21.43 -5.89 -27.09
N THR A 454 -21.42 -7.22 -27.01
CA THR A 454 -22.40 -8.06 -27.71
C THR A 454 -23.36 -8.67 -26.70
N ILE A 455 -24.64 -8.43 -26.91
CA ILE A 455 -25.76 -8.97 -26.15
C ILE A 455 -26.47 -9.99 -27.04
N GLU A 456 -26.46 -11.25 -26.61
CA GLU A 456 -27.12 -12.34 -27.34
C GLU A 456 -28.65 -12.16 -27.40
N PRO A 457 -29.33 -12.75 -28.40
CA PRO A 457 -30.79 -12.73 -28.50
C PRO A 457 -31.49 -13.30 -27.27
N LYS A 458 -32.72 -12.88 -27.03
CA LYS A 458 -33.52 -13.25 -25.85
C LYS A 458 -33.55 -14.76 -25.59
N GLU A 459 -33.00 -15.18 -24.46
CA GLU A 459 -33.62 -16.19 -23.59
C GLU A 459 -33.10 -16.04 -22.15
N LYS A 460 -34.01 -15.65 -21.24
CA LYS A 460 -33.87 -15.71 -19.76
C LYS A 460 -32.59 -15.08 -19.17
N HIS A 461 -32.28 -13.84 -19.54
CA HIS A 461 -31.22 -13.08 -18.88
C HIS A 461 -31.65 -12.69 -17.45
N LYS A 462 -30.78 -12.89 -16.45
CA LYS A 462 -30.82 -12.09 -15.22
C LYS A 462 -30.36 -10.69 -15.60
N ILE A 463 -31.28 -9.73 -15.59
CA ILE A 463 -30.98 -8.34 -15.89
C ILE A 463 -30.03 -7.84 -14.79
N VAL A 464 -28.79 -7.53 -15.17
CA VAL A 464 -27.79 -6.98 -14.26
C VAL A 464 -27.98 -5.46 -14.25
N GLU A 465 -28.14 -4.90 -13.07
CA GLU A 465 -28.22 -3.46 -12.85
C GLU A 465 -26.80 -2.93 -12.64
N TYR A 466 -26.44 -1.92 -13.41
CA TYR A 466 -25.13 -1.29 -13.35
C TYR A 466 -25.23 0.10 -12.72
N LYS A 467 -24.21 0.46 -11.93
CA LYS A 467 -23.95 1.81 -11.43
C LYS A 467 -22.44 1.95 -11.27
N HIS A 468 -21.85 2.94 -11.94
CA HIS A 468 -20.43 3.25 -11.79
C HIS A 468 -20.19 4.75 -12.01
N PRO A 469 -19.15 5.33 -11.38
CA PRO A 469 -18.85 6.75 -11.52
C PRO A 469 -18.49 7.10 -12.96
N GLY A 470 -18.90 8.28 -13.41
CA GLY A 470 -18.55 8.82 -14.73
C GLY A 470 -19.73 9.01 -15.68
N GLU A 471 -19.43 9.22 -16.95
CA GLU A 471 -20.40 9.39 -18.03
C GLU A 471 -20.27 8.26 -19.04
N GLU A 472 -21.39 7.81 -19.59
CA GLU A 472 -21.44 6.72 -20.57
C GLU A 472 -22.18 7.14 -21.83
N PHE A 473 -21.54 6.82 -22.95
CA PHE A 473 -22.07 6.99 -24.28
C PHE A 473 -22.23 5.62 -24.94
N ILE A 474 -23.44 5.31 -25.39
CA ILE A 474 -23.74 4.07 -26.11
C ILE A 474 -24.16 4.41 -27.52
N PHE A 475 -23.56 3.74 -28.50
CA PHE A 475 -23.98 3.72 -29.90
C PHE A 475 -24.38 2.31 -30.30
N VAL A 476 -25.59 2.15 -30.84
CA VAL A 476 -26.08 0.85 -31.31
C VAL A 476 -25.50 0.57 -32.69
N TYR A 477 -24.42 -0.21 -32.74
CA TYR A 477 -23.74 -0.57 -33.99
C TYR A 477 -24.58 -1.53 -34.84
N ARG A 478 -25.27 -2.49 -34.19
CA ARG A 478 -26.17 -3.45 -34.84
C ARG A 478 -27.22 -3.97 -33.84
N GLY A 479 -28.45 -4.19 -34.30
CA GLY A 479 -29.54 -4.73 -33.47
C GLY A 479 -30.35 -3.66 -32.75
N GLU A 480 -31.12 -4.06 -31.73
CA GLU A 480 -31.96 -3.16 -30.93
C GLU A 480 -31.66 -3.30 -29.44
N LEU A 481 -31.65 -2.15 -28.74
CA LEU A 481 -31.35 -2.06 -27.33
C LEU A 481 -32.50 -1.38 -26.58
N GLU A 482 -32.93 -2.00 -25.50
CA GLU A 482 -33.67 -1.32 -24.44
C GLU A 482 -32.71 -0.98 -23.31
N LEU A 483 -32.62 0.32 -23.01
CA LEU A 483 -31.86 0.86 -21.90
C LEU A 483 -32.84 1.43 -20.87
N THR A 484 -32.84 0.90 -19.66
CA THR A 484 -33.54 1.53 -18.53
C THR A 484 -32.56 2.44 -17.81
N LEU A 485 -32.88 3.74 -17.69
CA LEU A 485 -32.14 4.72 -16.89
C LEU A 485 -33.02 5.16 -15.71
N GLY A 486 -32.69 4.70 -14.50
CA GLY A 486 -33.54 4.86 -13.32
C GLY A 486 -34.92 4.25 -13.55
N ASN A 487 -35.95 5.10 -13.68
CA ASN A 487 -37.34 4.67 -13.94
C ASN A 487 -37.79 4.90 -15.39
N LYS A 488 -36.94 5.46 -16.26
CA LYS A 488 -37.28 5.73 -17.66
C LYS A 488 -36.70 4.65 -18.55
N VAL A 489 -37.50 4.18 -19.50
CA VAL A 489 -37.10 3.18 -20.49
C VAL A 489 -36.86 3.88 -21.83
N HIS A 490 -35.71 3.61 -22.43
CA HIS A 490 -35.29 4.12 -23.73
C HIS A 490 -35.12 2.94 -24.68
N HIS A 491 -35.68 3.06 -25.88
CA HIS A 491 -35.52 2.07 -26.94
C HIS A 491 -34.64 2.69 -28.02
N LEU A 492 -33.51 2.05 -28.30
CA LEU A 492 -32.51 2.50 -29.25
C LEU A 492 -32.39 1.47 -30.38
N LYS A 493 -32.54 1.94 -31.61
CA LYS A 493 -32.36 1.16 -32.83
C LYS A 493 -30.95 1.35 -33.37
N GLN A 494 -30.59 0.52 -34.35
CA GLN A 494 -29.31 0.64 -35.05
C GLN A 494 -29.07 2.08 -35.55
N GLY A 495 -27.89 2.62 -35.26
CA GLY A 495 -27.48 3.97 -35.61
C GLY A 495 -27.86 5.03 -34.57
N GLU A 496 -28.67 4.69 -33.56
CA GLU A 496 -29.03 5.60 -32.49
C GLU A 496 -28.01 5.59 -31.34
N THR A 497 -27.99 6.69 -30.60
CA THR A 497 -27.04 6.93 -29.51
C THR A 497 -27.76 7.38 -28.25
N ILE A 498 -27.13 7.16 -27.11
CA ILE A 498 -27.53 7.83 -25.87
C ILE A 498 -26.31 8.16 -25.03
N HIS A 499 -26.38 9.29 -24.34
CA HIS A 499 -25.39 9.75 -23.38
C HIS A 499 -26.08 9.98 -22.04
N PHE A 500 -25.51 9.49 -20.95
CA PHE A 500 -26.07 9.65 -19.62
C PHE A 500 -24.99 9.57 -18.54
N ASP A 501 -25.33 10.10 -17.36
CA ASP A 501 -24.54 9.94 -16.14
C ASP A 501 -24.64 8.49 -15.65
N SER A 502 -23.52 7.77 -15.65
CA SER A 502 -23.43 6.35 -15.30
C SER A 502 -23.66 6.06 -13.82
N GLU A 503 -23.69 7.08 -12.96
CA GLU A 503 -24.13 6.94 -11.57
C GLU A 503 -25.64 6.73 -11.48
N THR A 504 -26.38 7.04 -12.55
CA THR A 504 -27.78 6.64 -12.70
C THR A 504 -27.83 5.14 -12.94
N LYS A 505 -28.56 4.43 -12.08
CA LYS A 505 -28.78 2.99 -12.21
C LYS A 505 -29.31 2.67 -13.60
N HIS A 506 -28.63 1.77 -14.31
CA HIS A 506 -29.01 1.46 -15.68
C HIS A 506 -28.96 -0.02 -16.03
N LYS A 507 -29.78 -0.42 -17.01
CA LYS A 507 -29.97 -1.82 -17.44
C LYS A 507 -30.04 -1.88 -18.96
N LEU A 508 -29.28 -2.81 -19.55
CA LEU A 508 -29.26 -3.07 -20.98
C LEU A 508 -30.00 -4.37 -21.28
N ARG A 509 -30.89 -4.36 -22.27
CA ARG A 509 -31.63 -5.54 -22.73
C ARG A 509 -31.73 -5.56 -24.24
N ASN A 510 -31.31 -6.64 -24.86
CA ASN A 510 -31.59 -6.87 -26.28
C ASN A 510 -33.08 -7.25 -26.44
N LEU A 511 -33.80 -6.51 -27.27
CA LEU A 511 -35.22 -6.78 -27.52
C LEU A 511 -35.46 -7.69 -28.73
N SER A 512 -34.45 -7.87 -29.58
CA SER A 512 -34.54 -8.56 -30.86
C SER A 512 -34.12 -10.02 -30.79
N ASP A 513 -34.50 -10.78 -31.82
CA ASP A 513 -34.09 -12.17 -32.05
C ASP A 513 -32.71 -12.29 -32.71
N GLU A 514 -32.08 -11.15 -33.01
CA GLU A 514 -30.72 -11.05 -33.52
C GLU A 514 -29.77 -10.53 -32.43
N ARG A 515 -28.46 -10.77 -32.59
CA ARG A 515 -27.46 -10.25 -31.66
C ARG A 515 -27.43 -8.73 -31.70
N CYS A 516 -27.35 -8.10 -30.53
CA CYS A 516 -27.20 -6.66 -30.40
C CYS A 516 -25.72 -6.32 -30.12
N GLU A 517 -25.10 -5.50 -30.97
CA GLU A 517 -23.72 -5.04 -30.83
C GLU A 517 -23.71 -3.53 -30.57
N LEU A 518 -23.04 -3.15 -29.49
CA LEU A 518 -22.97 -1.78 -29.00
C LEU A 518 -21.51 -1.31 -28.96
N ILE A 519 -21.28 -0.07 -29.34
CA ILE A 519 -20.06 0.63 -28.97
C ILE A 519 -20.38 1.42 -27.71
N VAL A 520 -19.81 0.99 -26.58
CA VAL A 520 -19.97 1.64 -25.28
C VAL A 520 -18.68 2.38 -24.97
N THR A 521 -18.78 3.69 -24.73
CA THR A 521 -17.66 4.53 -24.32
C THR A 521 -17.91 5.05 -22.93
N LEU A 522 -16.97 4.76 -22.02
CA LEU A 522 -16.99 5.17 -20.64
C LEU A 522 -15.98 6.31 -20.44
N TYR A 523 -16.43 7.40 -19.85
CA TYR A 523 -15.59 8.45 -19.33
C TYR A 523 -15.59 8.39 -17.80
N THR A 524 -14.44 8.04 -17.21
CA THR A 524 -14.21 8.08 -15.76
C THR A 524 -13.23 9.21 -15.44
N PRO A 525 -13.65 10.25 -14.69
CA PRO A 525 -12.81 11.41 -14.37
C PRO A 525 -11.57 11.08 -13.56
#